data_AF-A0A9W8F6K1-F1
#
_entry.id   AF-A0A9W8F6K1-F1
#
_cell.length_a   1.000
_cell.length_b   1.000
_cell.length_c   1.000
_cell.angle_alpha   90.00
_cell.angle_beta   90.00
_cell.angle_gamma   90.00
#
_symmetry.space_group_name_H-M   'P 1'
#
loop_
_entity.id
_entity.type
_entity.pdbx_description
1 polymer ?
#
loop_
_entity_poly.entity_id
_entity_poly.type
_entity_poly.pdbx_seq_one_letter_code
_entity_poly.pdbx_strand_id
1 'polypeptide(L)'
;MSADKEPGSGPTATDEKHLSTKLQSMKFMQRSADRAKVDAEKKLEKRLISESQWRSVYADGVISKERPKARVVYEPSYLQMTKDEGSSSAIIGRRSFKAFNRQTDQANAEVESRLRSQQAEREEEKMAIDDLAMAKSLAGKKRDPQEVVSLRERNVQSKRSRV
;
A
#
# COMPACT_ATOMS: atom_id res chain seq x y z
N MET A 1 16.62 -84.86 6.93
CA MET A 1 16.07 -84.58 5.59
C MET A 1 15.05 -83.46 5.73
N SER A 2 15.18 -82.43 4.89
CA SER A 2 14.19 -81.38 4.61
C SER A 2 13.98 -80.33 5.73
N ALA A 3 13.98 -79.03 5.49
CA ALA A 3 14.39 -78.20 4.35
C ALA A 3 14.51 -76.78 4.92
N ASP A 4 15.61 -76.09 4.61
CA ASP A 4 15.79 -74.67 4.88
C ASP A 4 14.70 -73.86 4.17
N LYS A 5 14.02 -72.99 4.91
CA LYS A 5 13.13 -71.97 4.34
C LYS A 5 13.54 -70.60 4.88
N GLU A 6 14.50 -70.02 4.18
CA GLU A 6 14.87 -68.60 4.25
C GLU A 6 13.61 -67.71 4.19
N PRO A 7 13.37 -66.81 5.15
CA PRO A 7 12.45 -65.72 4.93
C PRO A 7 13.10 -64.74 3.95
N GLY A 8 12.57 -64.73 2.73
CA GLY A 8 13.00 -63.86 1.64
C GLY A 8 13.15 -62.40 2.07
N SER A 9 14.33 -61.87 1.73
CA SER A 9 14.64 -60.46 1.51
C SER A 9 13.41 -59.62 1.18
N GLY A 10 12.90 -58.88 2.18
CA GLY A 10 11.99 -57.75 1.93
C GLY A 10 12.68 -56.70 1.04
N PRO A 11 11.94 -55.96 0.21
CA PRO A 11 12.53 -54.97 -0.69
C PRO A 11 13.26 -53.90 0.12
N THR A 12 14.57 -53.92 -0.02
CA THR A 12 15.50 -52.90 0.45
C THR A 12 15.18 -51.54 -0.18
N ALA A 13 15.33 -50.49 0.64
CA ALA A 13 15.67 -49.11 0.31
C ALA A 13 15.12 -48.54 -1.01
N THR A 14 14.34 -47.47 -0.89
CA THR A 14 13.87 -46.62 -1.99
C THR A 14 15.03 -46.15 -2.86
N ASP A 15 15.34 -46.89 -3.92
CA ASP A 15 16.03 -46.36 -5.08
C ASP A 15 15.21 -45.16 -5.57
N GLU A 16 15.78 -43.96 -5.51
CA GLU A 16 15.24 -42.81 -6.23
C GLU A 16 15.36 -43.11 -7.73
N LYS A 17 14.35 -43.84 -8.24
CA LYS A 17 14.24 -44.19 -9.65
C LYS A 17 13.99 -42.90 -10.41
N HIS A 18 15.08 -42.27 -10.85
CA HIS A 18 15.01 -41.16 -11.79
C HIS A 18 14.23 -41.61 -13.02
N LEU A 19 13.05 -41.01 -13.21
CA LEU A 19 12.22 -41.26 -14.38
C LEU A 19 13.01 -40.89 -15.64
N SER A 20 12.82 -41.67 -16.70
CA SER A 20 13.41 -41.40 -18.02
C SER A 20 13.16 -39.95 -18.44
N THR A 21 14.19 -39.27 -18.94
CA THR A 21 14.14 -37.86 -19.37
C THR A 21 13.07 -37.62 -20.43
N LYS A 22 12.85 -38.61 -21.32
CA LYS A 22 11.78 -38.57 -22.32
C LYS A 22 10.39 -38.54 -21.66
N LEU A 23 10.18 -39.28 -20.58
CA LEU A 23 8.92 -39.29 -19.84
C LEU A 23 8.72 -37.98 -19.08
N GLN A 24 9.77 -37.43 -18.46
CA GLN A 24 9.70 -36.12 -17.79
C GLN A 24 9.36 -34.97 -18.76
N SER A 25 9.81 -35.04 -20.01
CA SER A 25 9.47 -34.03 -21.04
C SER A 25 8.02 -34.10 -21.54
N MET A 26 7.28 -35.16 -21.22
CA MET A 26 5.90 -35.30 -21.65
C MET A 26 5.01 -34.27 -20.92
N LYS A 27 4.08 -33.65 -21.66
CA LYS A 27 3.25 -32.57 -21.15
C LYS A 27 2.39 -32.94 -19.95
N PHE A 28 2.06 -34.22 -19.75
CA PHE A 28 1.32 -34.66 -18.58
C PHE A 28 2.19 -34.62 -17.31
N MET A 29 3.46 -35.05 -17.39
CA MET A 29 4.42 -34.98 -16.29
C MET A 29 4.74 -33.53 -15.93
N GLN A 30 4.87 -32.67 -16.95
CA GLN A 30 5.04 -31.24 -16.76
C GLN A 30 3.85 -30.64 -15.99
N ARG A 31 2.62 -30.93 -16.45
CA ARG A 31 1.40 -30.44 -15.78
C ARG A 31 1.24 -30.98 -14.35
N SER A 32 1.60 -32.22 -14.08
CA SER A 32 1.56 -32.76 -12.71
C SER A 32 2.59 -32.10 -11.80
N ALA A 33 3.80 -31.84 -12.31
CA ALA A 33 4.84 -31.15 -11.57
C ALA A 33 4.45 -29.69 -11.28
N ASP A 34 3.86 -29.00 -12.26
CA ASP A 34 3.39 -27.62 -12.11
C ASP A 34 2.25 -27.54 -11.09
N ARG A 35 1.29 -28.48 -11.11
CA ARG A 35 0.24 -28.56 -10.08
C ARG A 35 0.81 -28.80 -8.69
N ALA A 36 1.76 -29.72 -8.55
CA ALA A 36 2.41 -29.99 -7.27
C ALA A 36 3.17 -28.77 -6.72
N LYS A 37 3.82 -27.99 -7.59
CA LYS A 37 4.47 -26.72 -7.19
C LYS A 37 3.45 -25.71 -6.69
N VAL A 38 2.36 -25.49 -7.45
CA VAL A 38 1.30 -24.56 -7.05
C VAL A 38 0.66 -24.97 -5.72
N ASP A 39 0.43 -26.26 -5.49
CA ASP A 39 -0.14 -26.73 -4.22
C ASP A 39 0.84 -26.57 -3.05
N ALA A 40 2.15 -26.75 -3.28
CA ALA A 40 3.18 -26.48 -2.29
C ALA A 40 3.26 -24.99 -1.93
N GLU A 41 3.23 -24.11 -2.92
CA GLU A 41 3.20 -22.65 -2.73
C GLU A 41 1.97 -22.21 -1.95
N LYS A 42 0.77 -22.71 -2.30
CA LYS A 42 -0.47 -22.44 -1.55
C LYS A 42 -0.38 -22.94 -0.11
N LYS A 43 0.27 -24.08 0.14
CA LYS A 43 0.45 -24.59 1.49
C LYS A 43 1.39 -23.71 2.32
N LEU A 44 2.47 -23.21 1.71
CA LEU A 44 3.38 -22.26 2.34
C LEU A 44 2.69 -20.92 2.62
N GLU A 45 1.90 -20.40 1.68
CA GLU A 45 1.13 -19.18 1.85
C GLU A 45 0.11 -19.34 2.98
N LYS A 46 -0.66 -20.44 2.99
CA LYS A 46 -1.58 -20.75 4.10
C LYS A 46 -0.87 -20.85 5.44
N ARG A 47 0.33 -21.45 5.47
CA ARG A 47 1.15 -21.54 6.67
C ARG A 47 1.59 -20.15 7.14
N LEU A 48 2.13 -19.33 6.25
CA LEU A 48 2.54 -17.95 6.52
C LEU A 48 1.36 -17.12 7.04
N ILE A 49 0.19 -17.23 6.41
CA ILE A 49 -1.04 -16.57 6.85
C ILE A 49 -1.42 -17.07 8.25
N SER A 50 -1.41 -18.38 8.50
CA SER A 50 -1.77 -18.94 9.80
C SER A 50 -0.82 -18.54 10.93
N GLU A 51 0.49 -18.46 10.65
CA GLU A 51 1.52 -18.06 11.62
C GLU A 51 1.48 -16.56 11.88
N SER A 52 1.23 -15.74 10.85
CA SER A 52 1.13 -14.27 10.97
C SER A 52 -0.20 -13.77 11.54
N GLN A 53 -1.25 -14.60 11.51
CA GLN A 53 -2.57 -14.25 12.03
C GLN A 53 -2.75 -14.50 13.52
N TRP A 54 -1.72 -14.98 14.23
CA TRP A 54 -1.77 -15.03 15.68
C TRP A 54 -1.82 -13.61 16.24
N ARG A 55 -3.01 -13.20 16.69
CA ARG A 55 -3.26 -11.90 17.31
C ARG A 55 -3.38 -12.11 18.80
N SER A 56 -2.56 -11.41 19.58
CA SER A 56 -2.74 -11.34 21.03
C SER A 56 -4.10 -10.72 21.35
N VAL A 57 -4.99 -11.51 21.93
CA VAL A 57 -6.26 -11.03 22.49
C VAL A 57 -5.96 -10.64 23.94
N TYR A 58 -5.88 -9.35 24.21
CA TYR A 58 -5.68 -8.85 25.58
C TYR A 58 -7.01 -8.90 26.33
N ALA A 59 -6.99 -9.44 27.56
CA ALA A 59 -8.17 -9.70 28.37
C ALA A 59 -8.95 -8.42 28.73
N ASP A 60 -8.29 -7.28 28.74
CA ASP A 60 -8.91 -5.99 28.93
C ASP A 60 -9.00 -5.27 27.58
N GLY A 61 -10.23 -4.92 27.16
CA GLY A 61 -10.55 -4.23 25.91
C GLY A 61 -9.93 -2.83 25.73
N VAL A 62 -8.83 -2.53 26.42
CA VAL A 62 -8.08 -1.28 26.42
C VAL A 62 -7.38 -1.01 25.09
N ILE A 63 -7.07 -2.03 24.29
CA ILE A 63 -6.41 -1.87 22.98
C ILE A 63 -7.42 -1.78 21.81
N SER A 64 -8.73 -1.82 22.11
CA SER A 64 -9.78 -1.90 21.08
C SER A 64 -10.11 -0.59 20.36
N LYS A 65 -9.60 0.57 20.77
CA LYS A 65 -10.04 1.85 20.18
C LYS A 65 -9.10 2.43 19.15
N GLU A 66 -7.80 2.60 19.42
CA GLU A 66 -6.89 3.11 18.40
C GLU A 66 -5.49 2.56 18.66
N ARG A 67 -4.95 1.77 17.72
CA ARG A 67 -3.51 1.51 17.72
C ARG A 67 -2.83 2.89 17.71
N PRO A 68 -1.89 3.17 18.63
CA PRO A 68 -1.21 4.46 18.64
C PRO A 68 -0.58 4.67 17.26
N LYS A 69 -1.10 5.65 16.51
CA LYS A 69 -0.54 6.01 15.22
C LYS A 69 0.90 6.45 15.46
N ALA A 70 1.82 5.91 14.67
CA ALA A 70 3.22 6.32 14.75
C ALA A 70 3.28 7.85 14.59
N ARG A 71 3.90 8.53 15.57
CA ARG A 71 4.02 10.00 15.55
C ARG A 71 4.92 10.48 14.41
N VAL A 72 5.86 9.64 13.99
CA VAL A 72 6.80 9.90 12.90
C VAL A 72 6.89 8.65 12.06
N VAL A 73 6.64 8.79 10.75
CA VAL A 73 6.83 7.74 9.75
C VAL A 73 7.97 8.20 8.86
N TYR A 74 9.07 7.44 8.85
CA TYR A 74 10.20 7.71 7.97
C TYR A 74 9.91 7.08 6.61
N GLU A 75 9.67 7.92 5.62
CA GLU A 75 9.52 7.47 4.24
C GLU A 75 10.90 7.45 3.54
N PRO A 76 11.34 6.30 3.00
CA PRO A 76 12.63 6.18 2.32
C PRO A 76 12.60 6.78 0.89
N SER A 77 11.44 7.24 0.42
CA SER A 77 11.24 7.72 -0.95
C SER A 77 11.11 9.23 -1.02
N TYR A 78 12.00 9.86 -1.79
CA TYR A 78 11.92 11.29 -2.12
C TYR A 78 10.68 11.66 -2.95
N LEU A 79 10.05 10.68 -3.58
CA LEU A 79 8.86 10.91 -4.42
C LEU A 79 7.62 11.29 -3.61
N GLN A 80 7.61 10.98 -2.31
CA GLN A 80 6.53 11.39 -1.39
C GLN A 80 6.74 12.83 -0.90
N MET A 81 8.00 13.28 -0.79
CA MET A 81 8.34 14.59 -0.23
C MET A 81 7.93 15.76 -1.14
N THR A 82 8.00 15.57 -2.46
CA THR A 82 7.65 16.63 -3.43
C THR A 82 6.14 16.90 -3.52
N LYS A 83 5.29 16.05 -2.94
CA LYS A 83 3.83 16.21 -2.97
C LYS A 83 3.32 17.35 -2.10
N ASP A 84 3.99 17.61 -0.97
CA ASP A 84 3.49 18.55 0.05
C ASP A 84 4.03 19.98 -0.14
N GLU A 85 5.17 20.16 -0.81
CA GLU A 85 5.80 21.48 -1.04
C GLU A 85 5.32 22.19 -2.32
N GLY A 86 4.21 21.77 -2.92
CA GLY A 86 3.66 22.40 -4.13
C GLY A 86 4.50 22.18 -5.40
N SER A 87 5.63 21.46 -5.32
CA SER A 87 6.41 20.99 -6.47
C SER A 87 5.81 19.70 -7.02
N SER A 88 4.57 19.83 -7.47
CA SER A 88 3.70 18.72 -7.83
C SER A 88 3.98 18.26 -9.26
N SER A 89 5.17 17.71 -9.50
CA SER A 89 5.45 16.92 -10.70
C SER A 89 6.65 16.04 -10.46
N ALA A 90 6.42 14.74 -10.29
CA ALA A 90 7.46 13.75 -10.51
C ALA A 90 7.96 13.94 -11.96
N ILE A 91 9.11 14.60 -12.11
CA ILE A 91 9.68 14.90 -13.42
C ILE A 91 9.92 13.57 -14.12
N ILE A 92 9.26 13.36 -15.26
CA ILE A 92 9.44 12.14 -16.04
C ILE A 92 10.90 12.09 -16.52
N GLY A 93 11.64 11.08 -16.06
CA GLY A 93 13.09 11.00 -16.28
C GLY A 93 13.49 10.83 -17.75
N ARG A 94 12.64 10.21 -18.57
CA ARG A 94 12.89 10.01 -20.01
C ARG A 94 12.18 11.08 -20.82
N ARG A 95 12.95 11.94 -21.50
CA ARG A 95 12.41 12.99 -22.39
C ARG A 95 13.06 12.90 -23.76
N SER A 96 12.30 13.20 -24.80
CA SER A 96 12.83 13.39 -26.15
C SER A 96 12.92 14.88 -26.45
N PHE A 97 13.91 15.29 -27.24
CA PHE A 97 14.08 16.67 -27.68
C PHE A 97 13.72 16.76 -29.16
N LYS A 98 13.05 17.85 -29.55
CA LYS A 98 12.69 18.14 -30.95
C LYS A 98 11.99 16.97 -31.67
N ALA A 99 11.08 16.28 -30.97
CA ALA A 99 10.33 15.14 -31.51
C ALA A 99 11.21 13.98 -32.03
N PHE A 100 12.44 13.84 -31.52
CA PHE A 100 13.33 12.72 -31.89
C PHE A 100 12.69 11.35 -31.63
N ASN A 101 11.90 11.24 -30.57
CA ASN A 101 11.11 10.04 -30.30
C ASN A 101 9.67 10.41 -29.97
N ARG A 102 8.84 10.47 -31.03
CA ARG A 102 7.42 10.82 -30.95
C ARG A 102 6.62 9.92 -30.00
N GLN A 103 6.96 8.63 -29.90
CA GLN A 103 6.30 7.71 -28.98
C GLN A 103 6.56 8.09 -27.52
N THR A 104 7.78 8.54 -27.21
CA THR A 104 8.15 8.98 -25.87
C THR A 104 7.46 10.30 -25.51
N ASP A 105 7.33 11.22 -26.46
CA ASP A 105 6.64 12.49 -26.23
C ASP A 105 5.13 12.30 -26.00
N GLN A 106 4.50 11.40 -26.75
CA GLN A 106 3.08 11.05 -26.55
C GLN A 106 2.84 10.41 -25.18
N ALA A 107 3.65 9.41 -24.82
CA ALA A 107 3.55 8.77 -23.51
C ALA A 107 3.75 9.78 -22.36
N ASN A 108 4.70 10.72 -22.52
CA ASN A 108 4.93 11.75 -21.52
C ASN A 108 3.74 12.71 -21.38
N ALA A 109 3.12 13.11 -22.50
CA ALA A 109 1.96 13.98 -22.49
C ALA A 109 0.73 13.32 -21.82
N GLU A 110 0.52 12.03 -22.06
CA GLU A 110 -0.56 11.27 -21.41
C GLU A 110 -0.34 11.16 -19.90
N VAL A 111 0.89 10.85 -19.47
CA VAL A 111 1.24 10.75 -18.04
C VAL A 111 1.07 12.12 -17.36
N GLU A 112 1.51 13.21 -17.99
CA GLU A 112 1.38 14.56 -17.44
C GLU A 112 -0.08 14.98 -17.31
N SER A 113 -0.91 14.70 -18.32
CA SER A 113 -2.36 14.96 -18.29
C SER A 113 -3.04 14.23 -17.14
N ARG A 114 -2.74 12.93 -16.99
CA ARG A 114 -3.29 12.10 -15.91
C ARG A 114 -2.84 12.56 -14.51
N LEU A 115 -1.60 13.04 -14.40
CA LEU A 115 -1.09 13.54 -13.13
C LEU A 115 -1.83 14.81 -12.69
N ARG A 116 -2.09 15.73 -13.64
CA ARG A 116 -2.86 16.96 -13.40
C ARG A 116 -4.31 16.65 -13.03
N SER A 117 -4.96 15.70 -13.70
CA SER A 117 -6.35 15.34 -13.37
C SER A 117 -6.46 14.76 -11.95
N GLN A 118 -5.53 13.90 -11.55
CA GLN A 118 -5.51 13.34 -10.19
C GLN A 118 -5.24 14.40 -9.11
N GLN A 119 -4.46 15.43 -9.42
CA GLN A 119 -4.26 16.55 -8.49
C GLN A 119 -5.56 17.35 -8.32
N ALA A 120 -6.25 17.67 -9.42
CA ALA A 120 -7.53 18.34 -9.38
C ALA A 120 -8.57 17.55 -8.57
N GLU A 121 -8.72 16.25 -8.82
CA GLU A 121 -9.62 15.37 -8.06
C GLU A 121 -9.31 15.38 -6.56
N ARG A 122 -8.03 15.30 -6.18
CA ARG A 122 -7.63 15.37 -4.76
C ARG A 122 -7.88 16.72 -4.12
N GLU A 123 -7.75 17.81 -4.87
CA GLU A 123 -8.06 19.15 -4.39
C GLU A 123 -9.58 19.32 -4.22
N GLU A 124 -10.38 18.79 -5.14
CA GLU A 124 -11.83 18.74 -5.04
C GLU A 124 -12.29 17.91 -3.83
N GLU A 125 -11.72 16.73 -3.61
CA GLU A 125 -11.99 15.90 -2.42
C GLU A 125 -11.65 16.62 -1.11
N LYS A 126 -10.57 17.41 -1.08
CA LYS A 126 -10.21 18.24 0.08
C LYS A 126 -11.16 19.41 0.29
N MET A 127 -11.73 19.96 -0.78
CA MET A 127 -12.69 21.06 -0.73
C MET A 127 -14.14 20.60 -0.51
N ALA A 128 -14.44 19.32 -0.72
CA ALA A 128 -15.71 18.70 -0.41
C ALA A 128 -15.88 18.46 1.11
N ILE A 129 -15.88 19.55 1.89
CA ILE A 129 -16.28 19.51 3.29
C ILE A 129 -17.81 19.50 3.31
N ASP A 130 -18.41 18.47 3.93
CA ASP A 130 -19.84 18.41 4.19
C ASP A 130 -20.30 19.66 4.99
N ASP A 131 -21.31 20.37 4.49
CA ASP A 131 -21.85 21.61 5.11
C ASP A 131 -22.20 21.40 6.59
N LEU A 132 -22.62 20.18 6.95
CA LEU A 132 -22.93 19.80 8.32
C LEU A 132 -21.68 19.74 9.22
N ALA A 133 -20.55 19.29 8.67
CA ALA A 133 -19.24 19.32 9.33
C ALA A 133 -18.71 20.75 9.46
N MET A 134 -18.87 21.58 8.43
CA MET A 134 -18.49 23.00 8.47
C MET A 134 -19.30 23.78 9.52
N ALA A 135 -20.63 23.58 9.56
CA ALA A 135 -21.52 24.19 10.54
C ALA A 135 -21.15 23.82 11.98
N LYS A 136 -20.80 22.56 12.25
CA LYS A 136 -20.33 22.12 13.59
C LYS A 136 -19.03 22.80 14.00
N SER A 137 -18.10 23.01 13.07
CA SER A 137 -16.82 23.69 13.36
C SER A 137 -16.99 25.17 13.73
N LEU A 138 -18.01 25.83 13.17
CA LEU A 138 -18.35 27.23 13.45
C LEU A 138 -19.23 27.38 14.71
N ALA A 139 -20.11 26.41 14.98
CA ALA A 139 -20.99 26.43 16.13
C ALA A 139 -20.27 26.20 17.48
N GLY A 140 -19.08 25.59 17.48
CA GLY A 140 -18.33 25.25 18.68
C GLY A 140 -17.49 26.39 19.31
N LYS A 141 -17.24 27.50 18.60
CA LYS A 141 -16.47 28.64 19.14
C LYS A 141 -17.40 29.62 19.85
N LYS A 142 -17.72 29.35 21.12
CA LYS A 142 -18.09 30.44 22.03
C LYS A 142 -16.83 31.29 22.22
N ARG A 143 -16.71 32.39 21.47
CA ARG A 143 -15.64 33.37 21.64
C ARG A 143 -15.71 33.91 23.06
N ASP A 144 -14.59 33.82 23.78
CA ASP A 144 -14.49 34.44 25.09
C ASP A 144 -14.79 35.93 24.97
N PRO A 145 -15.65 36.50 25.84
CA PRO A 145 -16.09 37.89 25.72
C PRO A 145 -14.93 38.90 25.78
N GLN A 146 -13.77 38.52 26.35
CA GLN A 146 -12.57 39.36 26.35
C GLN A 146 -11.93 39.50 24.96
N GLU A 147 -11.96 38.46 24.11
CA GLU A 147 -11.34 38.51 22.79
C GLU A 147 -12.09 39.47 21.85
N VAL A 148 -13.43 39.49 21.97
CA VAL A 148 -14.33 40.35 21.18
C VAL A 148 -14.14 41.84 21.53
N VAL A 149 -13.87 42.17 22.79
CA VAL A 149 -13.57 43.54 23.23
C VAL A 149 -12.23 44.01 22.66
N SER A 150 -11.19 43.18 22.70
CA SER A 150 -9.85 43.53 22.17
C SER A 150 -9.82 43.75 20.65
N LEU A 151 -10.68 43.06 19.89
CA LEU A 151 -10.82 43.23 18.44
C LEU A 151 -11.58 44.51 18.09
N ARG A 152 -12.53 44.92 18.94
CA ARG A 152 -13.30 46.16 18.76
C ARG A 152 -12.43 47.38 18.99
N GLU A 153 -11.56 47.36 20.00
CA GLU A 153 -10.62 48.46 20.30
C GLU A 153 -9.57 48.67 19.19
N ARG A 154 -9.00 47.57 18.66
CA ARG A 154 -8.05 47.64 17.53
C ARG A 154 -8.68 48.23 16.26
N ASN A 155 -9.94 47.94 16.00
CA ASN A 155 -10.64 48.44 14.82
C ASN A 155 -11.03 49.93 14.94
N VAL A 156 -11.31 50.40 16.17
CA VAL A 156 -11.55 51.83 16.44
C VAL A 156 -10.27 52.65 16.30
N GLN A 157 -9.12 52.12 16.73
CA GLN A 157 -7.82 52.78 16.54
C GLN A 157 -7.42 52.86 15.06
N SER A 158 -7.64 51.78 14.29
CA SER A 158 -7.34 51.77 12.84
C SER A 158 -8.18 52.76 12.03
N LYS A 159 -9.42 53.07 12.47
CA LYS A 159 -10.28 54.05 11.81
C LYS A 159 -9.92 55.51 12.16
N ARG A 160 -9.29 55.74 13.31
CA ARG A 160 -8.84 57.08 13.74
C ARG A 160 -7.50 57.50 13.14
N SER A 161 -6.68 56.56 12.69
CA SER A 161 -5.37 56.86 12.07
C SER A 161 -5.43 57.13 10.56
N ARG A 162 -6.64 57.22 9.97
CA ARG A 162 -6.85 57.37 8.53
C ARG A 162 -7.50 58.70 8.13
N VAL A 163 -7.38 59.70 9.00
CA VAL A 163 -7.74 61.11 8.75
C VAL A 163 -6.49 61.94 8.85
#